data_AF-A0A3B1BAZ8-F1
#
_entry.id   AF-A0A3B1BAZ8-F1
#
_cell.length_a   1.000
_cell.length_b   1.000
_cell.length_c   1.000
_cell.angle_alpha   90.00
_cell.angle_beta   90.00
_cell.angle_gamma   90.00
#
_symmetry.space_group_name_H-M   'P 1'
#
loop_
_entity.id
_entity.type
_entity.pdbx_description
1 polymer ?
#
loop_
_entity_poly.entity_id
_entity_poly.type
_entity_poly.pdbx_seq_one_letter_code
_entity_poly.pdbx_strand_id
1 'polypeptide(L)'
;MSARCYHARAHKIHKDGCQYVCGNDPDGLTVDTMEGQRFLTINGLQTLSYTYCNLMAELPELSAMGIQNFRLSPHDVNMVKISQLTRDFLDEKIALDQANDLLEAEMIAPCFSNGYYHDVAGLKQVSI
;
A
#
# COMPACT_ATOMS: atom_id res chain seq x y z
N MET A 1 -18.15 -6.38 -22.51
CA MET A 1 -17.08 -6.38 -21.48
C MET A 1 -17.49 -7.36 -20.39
N SER A 2 -16.81 -8.52 -20.26
CA SER A 2 -17.27 -9.66 -19.43
C SER A 2 -16.43 -9.91 -18.18
N ALA A 3 -15.52 -8.99 -17.82
CA ALA A 3 -14.69 -9.13 -16.63
C ALA A 3 -15.62 -9.17 -15.39
N ARG A 4 -15.64 -10.31 -14.70
CA ARG A 4 -16.35 -10.43 -13.41
C ARG A 4 -15.47 -9.80 -12.34
N CYS A 5 -16.02 -8.85 -11.61
CA CYS A 5 -15.41 -8.31 -10.38
C CYS A 5 -15.07 -9.47 -9.43
N TYR A 6 -13.80 -9.65 -9.11
CA TYR A 6 -13.34 -10.72 -8.23
C TYR A 6 -13.88 -10.55 -6.81
N HIS A 7 -13.98 -9.30 -6.35
CA HIS A 7 -14.59 -8.94 -5.07
C HIS A 7 -16.05 -9.37 -5.00
N ALA A 8 -16.86 -9.00 -6.01
CA ALA A 8 -18.25 -9.40 -6.09
C ALA A 8 -18.41 -10.93 -6.09
N ARG A 9 -17.53 -11.64 -6.81
CA ARG A 9 -17.50 -13.10 -6.81
C ARG A 9 -17.21 -13.68 -5.42
N ALA A 10 -16.25 -13.11 -4.68
CA ALA A 10 -15.91 -13.55 -3.33
C ALA A 10 -17.11 -13.45 -2.37
N HIS A 11 -17.91 -12.39 -2.52
CA HIS A 11 -19.15 -12.19 -1.76
C HIS A 11 -20.39 -12.84 -2.39
N LYS A 12 -20.23 -13.69 -3.43
CA LYS A 12 -21.32 -14.38 -4.13
C LYS A 12 -22.37 -13.45 -4.75
N ILE A 13 -21.97 -12.22 -5.08
CA ILE A 13 -22.79 -11.22 -5.74
C ILE A 13 -22.76 -11.45 -7.25
N HIS A 14 -23.92 -11.28 -7.91
CA HIS A 14 -24.02 -11.41 -9.35
C HIS A 14 -23.19 -10.33 -10.07
N LYS A 15 -22.57 -10.66 -11.21
CA LYS A 15 -21.66 -9.75 -11.95
C LYS A 15 -22.28 -8.39 -12.31
N ASP A 16 -23.59 -8.35 -12.48
CA ASP A 16 -24.34 -7.15 -12.88
C ASP A 16 -24.81 -6.33 -11.66
N GLY A 17 -24.52 -6.79 -10.45
CA GLY A 17 -24.97 -6.19 -9.18
C GLY A 17 -23.83 -5.77 -8.26
N CYS A 18 -22.74 -5.19 -8.79
CA CYS A 18 -21.51 -4.83 -8.07
C CYS A 18 -21.71 -4.30 -6.63
N GLN A 19 -22.73 -3.44 -6.42
CA GLN A 19 -23.12 -2.89 -5.11
C GLN A 19 -21.99 -2.16 -4.34
N TYR A 20 -20.87 -1.85 -5.01
CA TYR A 20 -19.68 -1.28 -4.37
C TYR A 20 -19.18 -2.11 -3.19
N VAL A 21 -19.37 -3.43 -3.24
CA VAL A 21 -19.02 -4.35 -2.14
C VAL A 21 -17.54 -4.28 -1.74
N CYS A 22 -16.66 -3.85 -2.67
CA CYS A 22 -15.25 -3.62 -2.39
C CYS A 22 -15.01 -2.55 -1.32
N GLY A 23 -15.95 -1.65 -1.08
CA GLY A 23 -15.87 -0.66 0.01
C GLY A 23 -15.93 -1.26 1.41
N ASN A 24 -16.26 -2.55 1.55
CA ASN A 24 -16.20 -3.26 2.83
C ASN A 24 -14.76 -3.61 3.24
N ASP A 25 -13.83 -3.64 2.28
CA ASP A 25 -12.43 -3.97 2.50
C ASP A 25 -11.57 -2.79 2.01
N PRO A 26 -11.35 -1.76 2.85
CA PRO A 26 -10.73 -0.50 2.42
C PRO A 26 -9.30 -0.68 1.86
N ASP A 27 -8.54 -1.65 2.35
CA ASP A 27 -7.22 -2.04 1.83
C ASP A 27 -7.25 -3.24 0.85
N GLY A 28 -8.45 -3.63 0.44
CA GLY A 28 -8.70 -4.78 -0.41
C GLY A 28 -8.85 -6.09 0.38
N LEU A 29 -9.55 -7.02 -0.25
CA LEU A 29 -9.80 -8.35 0.31
C LEU A 29 -8.52 -9.19 0.21
N THR A 30 -7.99 -9.65 1.35
CA THR A 30 -6.77 -10.48 1.41
C THR A 30 -6.97 -11.82 0.70
N VAL A 31 -5.96 -12.22 -0.08
CA VAL A 31 -5.89 -13.51 -0.76
C VAL A 31 -4.61 -14.23 -0.35
N ASP A 32 -4.80 -15.47 0.10
CA ASP A 32 -3.71 -16.35 0.49
C ASP A 32 -3.26 -17.21 -0.70
N THR A 33 -1.97 -17.55 -0.73
CA THR A 33 -1.46 -18.59 -1.62
C THR A 33 -1.99 -19.97 -1.22
N MET A 34 -1.75 -20.99 -2.05
CA MET A 34 -2.13 -22.37 -1.71
C MET A 34 -1.41 -22.88 -0.46
N GLU A 35 -0.24 -22.31 -0.15
CA GLU A 35 0.57 -22.57 1.04
C GLU A 35 0.15 -21.72 2.26
N GLY A 36 -0.91 -20.91 2.13
CA GLY A 36 -1.46 -20.07 3.20
C GLY A 36 -0.70 -18.77 3.44
N GLN A 37 0.15 -18.33 2.51
CA GLN A 37 0.87 -17.06 2.63
C GLN A 37 0.02 -15.89 2.12
N ARG A 38 -0.11 -14.83 2.92
CA ARG A 38 -0.71 -13.57 2.47
C ARG A 38 0.23 -12.90 1.47
N PHE A 39 -0.25 -12.71 0.24
CA PHE A 39 0.59 -12.19 -0.85
C PHE A 39 -0.08 -11.05 -1.61
N LEU A 40 -1.37 -11.17 -1.90
CA LEU A 40 -2.13 -10.20 -2.69
C LEU A 40 -3.40 -9.77 -1.98
N THR A 41 -3.92 -8.61 -2.35
CA THR A 41 -5.30 -8.22 -2.05
C THR A 41 -6.06 -7.97 -3.36
N ILE A 42 -7.39 -8.03 -3.28
CA ILE A 42 -8.29 -7.74 -4.39
C ILE A 42 -9.10 -6.50 -4.05
N ASN A 43 -9.15 -5.55 -4.97
CA ASN A 43 -10.05 -4.39 -4.89
C ASN A 43 -10.87 -4.31 -6.20
N GLY A 44 -12.08 -4.87 -6.15
CA GLY A 44 -12.94 -4.95 -7.33
C GLY A 44 -12.38 -5.87 -8.42
N LEU A 45 -11.84 -5.26 -9.48
CA LEU A 45 -11.18 -5.94 -10.61
C LEU A 45 -9.64 -5.93 -10.49
N GLN A 46 -9.09 -5.16 -9.57
CA GLN A 46 -7.65 -4.95 -9.43
C GLN A 46 -7.06 -5.98 -8.47
N THR A 47 -5.87 -6.44 -8.82
CA THR A 47 -4.97 -7.16 -7.92
C THR A 47 -3.95 -6.18 -7.38
N LEU A 48 -3.80 -6.14 -6.06
CA LEU A 48 -2.89 -5.24 -5.35
C LEU A 48 -1.91 -6.08 -4.50
N SER A 49 -0.81 -5.46 -4.07
CA SER A 49 0.08 -6.08 -3.07
C SER A 49 -0.63 -6.16 -1.73
N TYR A 50 -0.39 -7.23 -0.98
CA TYR A 50 -0.81 -7.32 0.41
C TYR A 50 0.00 -6.37 1.31
N THR A 51 1.30 -6.21 1.02
CA THR A 51 2.18 -5.28 1.70
C THR A 51 1.98 -3.86 1.19
N TYR A 52 2.27 -2.87 2.04
CA TYR A 52 2.24 -1.47 1.61
C TYR A 52 3.59 -1.08 1.01
N CYS A 53 3.53 -0.40 -0.14
CA CYS A 53 4.72 0.18 -0.74
C CYS A 53 5.19 1.35 0.11
N ASN A 54 6.41 1.27 0.66
CA ASN A 54 7.01 2.33 1.45
C ASN A 54 8.36 2.70 0.84
N LEU A 55 8.46 3.92 0.29
CA LEU A 55 9.69 4.46 -0.30
C LEU A 55 10.26 5.62 0.52
N MET A 56 9.96 5.67 1.83
CA MET A 56 10.34 6.80 2.69
C MET A 56 11.86 7.04 2.67
N ALA A 57 12.66 5.98 2.76
CA ALA A 57 14.12 6.07 2.74
C ALA A 57 14.66 6.56 1.39
N GLU A 58 13.93 6.31 0.31
CA GLU A 58 14.29 6.65 -1.07
C GLU A 58 13.80 8.03 -1.50
N LEU A 59 12.88 8.66 -0.77
CA LEU A 59 12.35 9.99 -1.12
C LEU A 59 13.43 11.07 -1.31
N PRO A 60 14.51 11.15 -0.52
CA PRO A 60 15.57 12.14 -0.75
C PRO A 60 16.29 11.91 -2.08
N GLU A 61 16.60 10.66 -2.42
CA GLU A 61 17.22 10.29 -3.71
C GLU A 61 16.30 10.64 -4.87
N LEU A 62 15.02 10.24 -4.79
CA LEU A 62 14.00 10.55 -5.80
C LEU A 62 13.84 12.08 -5.99
N SER A 63 13.89 12.84 -4.91
CA SER A 63 13.83 14.30 -4.95
C SER A 63 15.06 14.90 -5.63
N ALA A 64 16.26 14.37 -5.35
CA ALA A 64 17.49 14.76 -6.02
C ALA A 64 17.51 14.45 -7.53
N MET A 65 16.73 13.45 -7.97
CA MET A 65 16.48 13.16 -9.39
C MET A 65 15.53 14.17 -10.07
N GLY A 66 14.98 15.14 -9.33
CA GLY A 66 14.09 16.17 -9.84
C GLY A 66 12.60 15.84 -9.75
N ILE A 67 12.23 14.75 -9.07
CA ILE A 67 10.83 14.42 -8.80
C ILE A 67 10.29 15.36 -7.72
N GLN A 68 9.21 16.08 -8.02
CA GLN A 68 8.66 17.10 -7.14
C GLN A 68 7.32 16.71 -6.50
N ASN A 69 6.68 15.66 -7.00
CA ASN A 69 5.34 15.26 -6.59
C ASN A 69 5.33 13.78 -6.23
N PHE A 70 5.00 13.50 -4.97
CA PHE A 70 4.81 12.14 -4.46
C PHE A 70 3.33 11.95 -4.12
N ARG A 71 2.72 10.91 -4.69
CA ARG A 71 1.32 10.56 -4.40
C ARG A 71 1.29 9.48 -3.34
N LEU A 72 0.54 9.73 -2.27
CA LEU A 72 0.20 8.72 -1.28
C LEU A 72 -1.01 7.91 -1.75
N SER A 73 -0.93 6.59 -1.61
CA SER A 73 -2.09 5.72 -1.74
C SER A 73 -2.88 5.75 -0.43
N PRO A 74 -4.21 5.97 -0.46
CA PRO A 74 -5.02 5.93 0.74
C PRO A 74 -5.12 4.49 1.26
N HIS A 75 -4.95 4.34 2.56
CA HIS A 75 -5.09 3.10 3.31
C HIS A 75 -6.00 3.32 4.53
N ASP A 76 -6.49 2.25 5.16
CA ASP A 76 -7.37 2.32 6.35
C ASP A 76 -6.58 2.65 7.63
N VAL A 77 -5.90 3.78 7.58
CA VAL A 77 -5.06 4.35 8.64
C VAL A 77 -5.30 5.86 8.71
N ASN A 78 -4.67 6.54 9.66
CA ASN A 78 -4.75 8.00 9.76
C ASN A 78 -3.96 8.69 8.63
N MET A 79 -4.55 8.74 7.43
CA MET A 79 -3.91 9.32 6.25
C MET A 79 -3.57 10.81 6.41
N VAL A 80 -4.27 11.54 7.28
CA VAL A 80 -3.90 12.93 7.60
C VAL A 80 -2.54 12.96 8.29
N LYS A 81 -2.34 12.12 9.32
CA LYS A 81 -1.06 12.02 10.01
C LYS A 81 0.05 11.50 9.09
N ILE A 82 -0.21 10.48 8.28
CA ILE A 82 0.76 9.97 7.29
C ILE A 82 1.17 11.06 6.28
N SER A 83 0.21 11.86 5.80
CA SER A 83 0.48 12.95 4.87
C SER A 83 1.36 14.05 5.49
N GLN A 84 1.07 14.43 6.74
CA GLN A 84 1.85 15.43 7.46
C GLN A 84 3.27 14.93 7.73
N LEU A 85 3.40 13.69 8.20
CA LEU A 85 4.68 13.03 8.45
C LEU A 85 5.53 12.96 7.18
N THR A 86 4.95 12.57 6.05
CA THR A 86 5.67 12.48 4.77
C THR A 86 6.17 13.86 4.34
N ARG A 87 5.32 14.90 4.51
CA ARG A 87 5.70 16.28 4.21
C ARG A 87 6.80 16.79 5.13
N ASP A 88 6.71 16.52 6.42
CA ASP A 88 7.72 16.96 7.40
C ASP A 88 9.08 16.29 7.17
N PHE A 89 9.09 15.04 6.74
CA PHE A 89 10.31 14.36 6.31
C PHE A 89 10.91 14.96 5.04
N LEU A 90 10.09 15.20 4.01
CA LEU A 90 10.54 15.87 2.77
C LEU A 90 10.98 17.32 3.00
N ASP A 91 10.49 17.98 4.06
CA ASP A 91 10.93 19.31 4.50
C ASP A 91 12.17 19.26 5.42
N GLU A 92 12.75 18.07 5.62
CA GLU A 92 13.92 17.83 6.49
C GLU A 92 13.70 18.24 7.97
N LYS A 93 12.45 18.26 8.44
CA LYS A 93 12.10 18.61 9.83
C LYS A 93 12.25 17.44 10.80
N ILE A 94 12.16 16.21 10.29
CA ILE A 94 12.30 14.96 11.06
C ILE A 94 13.30 14.04 10.36
N ALA A 95 14.00 13.23 11.14
CA ALA A 95 14.92 12.22 10.61
C ALA A 95 14.17 10.99 10.11
N LEU A 96 14.82 10.18 9.27
CA LEU A 96 14.25 8.95 8.70
C LEU A 96 13.79 7.98 9.79
N ASP A 97 14.64 7.71 10.79
CA ASP A 97 14.31 6.82 11.91
C ASP A 97 13.03 7.24 12.63
N GLN A 98 12.91 8.53 12.94
CA GLN A 98 11.72 9.08 13.58
C GLN A 98 10.48 8.95 12.69
N ALA A 99 10.63 9.14 11.39
CA ALA A 99 9.53 9.00 10.45
C ALA A 99 9.08 7.53 10.33
N ASN A 100 10.01 6.59 10.32
CA ASN A 100 9.72 5.16 10.31
C ASN A 100 9.03 4.72 11.61
N ASP A 101 9.50 5.14 12.78
CA ASP A 101 8.85 4.87 14.07
C ASP A 101 7.39 5.34 14.09
N LEU A 102 7.15 6.55 13.56
CA LEU A 102 5.81 7.12 13.49
C LEU A 102 4.91 6.43 12.44
N LEU A 103 5.48 5.96 11.32
CA LEU A 103 4.76 5.16 10.33
C LEU A 103 4.34 3.82 10.92
N GLU A 104 5.26 3.12 11.58
CA GLU A 104 5.00 1.84 12.24
C GLU A 104 3.93 1.98 13.34
N ALA A 105 3.95 3.07 14.10
CA ALA A 105 2.98 3.32 15.16
C ALA A 105 1.55 3.57 14.64
N GLU A 106 1.38 4.08 13.42
CA GLU A 106 0.06 4.36 12.83
C GLU A 106 -0.53 3.20 12.06
N MET A 107 0.26 2.16 11.79
CA MET A 107 -0.13 1.13 10.84
C MET A 107 -0.63 -0.16 11.50
N ILE A 108 -1.70 -0.69 10.91
CA ILE A 108 -2.28 -2.00 11.22
C ILE A 108 -1.74 -3.07 10.23
N ALA A 109 -1.06 -2.66 9.15
CA ALA A 109 -0.54 -3.56 8.13
C ALA A 109 0.75 -4.27 8.58
N PRO A 110 0.89 -5.58 8.33
CA PRO A 110 1.96 -6.34 8.99
C PRO A 110 3.35 -6.20 8.36
N CYS A 111 3.52 -5.67 7.14
CA CYS A 111 4.84 -5.47 6.53
C CYS A 111 4.84 -4.36 5.45
N PHE A 112 5.96 -3.64 5.33
CA PHE A 112 6.27 -2.79 4.18
C PHE A 112 6.99 -3.57 3.08
N SER A 113 7.07 -2.95 1.90
CA SER A 113 7.86 -3.47 0.78
C SER A 113 8.37 -2.34 -0.12
N ASN A 114 9.60 -2.44 -0.58
CA ASN A 114 10.23 -1.53 -1.55
C ASN A 114 11.11 -2.29 -2.58
N GLY A 115 11.06 -3.63 -2.58
CA GLY A 115 12.02 -4.45 -3.34
C GLY A 115 12.04 -4.18 -4.84
N TYR A 116 10.91 -3.78 -5.43
CA TYR A 116 10.86 -3.45 -6.86
C TYR A 116 11.76 -2.26 -7.23
N TYR A 117 11.84 -1.26 -6.35
CA TYR A 117 12.74 -0.11 -6.53
C TYR A 117 14.22 -0.55 -6.54
N HIS A 118 14.55 -1.54 -5.71
CA HIS A 118 15.91 -2.06 -5.52
C HIS A 118 16.27 -3.23 -6.44
N ASP A 119 15.52 -3.45 -7.53
CA ASP A 119 15.72 -4.56 -8.47
C ASP A 119 15.75 -5.96 -7.79
N VAL A 120 14.94 -6.13 -6.75
CA VAL A 120 14.71 -7.42 -6.10
C VAL A 120 13.22 -7.77 -6.09
N ALA A 121 12.87 -8.94 -5.54
CA ALA A 121 11.47 -9.36 -5.44
C ALA A 121 10.63 -8.29 -4.74
N GLY A 122 9.57 -7.81 -5.40
CA GLY A 122 8.80 -6.64 -4.97
C GLY A 122 8.16 -6.74 -3.59
N LEU A 123 7.89 -7.95 -3.12
CA LEU A 123 7.36 -8.22 -1.78
C LEU A 123 8.38 -8.02 -0.65
N LYS A 124 9.67 -7.89 -0.98
CA LYS A 124 10.73 -7.71 0.00
C LYS A 124 10.81 -6.25 0.45
N GLN A 125 11.26 -6.10 1.68
CA GLN A 125 11.75 -4.83 2.21
C GLN A 125 13.27 -4.87 2.23
N VAL A 126 13.89 -3.87 1.63
CA VAL A 126 15.33 -3.66 1.56
C VAL A 126 15.63 -2.46 2.44
N SER A 127 16.12 -2.76 3.66
CA SER A 127 16.53 -1.82 4.71
C SER A 127 15.44 -0.84 5.20
N ILE A 128 15.58 -0.35 6.44
CA ILE A 128 14.85 0.76 7.05
C ILE A 128 15.89 1.77 7.49
#